data_AF-A0A0M9AG22-F1
#
_entry.id   AF-A0A0M9AG22-F1
#
_cell.length_a   1.000
_cell.length_b   1.000
_cell.length_c   1.000
_cell.angle_alpha   90.00
_cell.angle_beta   90.00
_cell.angle_gamma   90.00
#
_symmetry.space_group_name_H-M   'P 1'
#
loop_
_entity.id
_entity.type
_entity.pdbx_description
1 polymer ?
#
loop_
_entity_poly.entity_id
_entity_poly.type
_entity_poly.pdbx_seq_one_letter_code
_entity_poly.pdbx_strand_id
1 'polypeptide(L)'
;MKKLAYLLLPVLTKLPFGLLYPTGEKQEEWVVDWRSRYYRFADLVAGDWHYLKRHMPEDMRGKSVLTNTTTEEDVAFLRARGARYLITTTPRLSGRSFGTNVMEALLVALAGRELGEADYLRYIDLLGLKPQVLDLEKPQEERA
;
A
#
# COMPACT_ATOMS: atom_id res chain seq x y z
N MET A 1 -27.13 5.32 12.86
CA MET A 1 -25.71 4.97 12.69
C MET A 1 -24.89 5.13 13.98
N LYS A 2 -24.66 6.34 14.54
CA LYS A 2 -23.80 6.52 15.73
C LYS A 2 -24.19 5.70 16.98
N LYS A 3 -25.47 5.68 17.37
CA LYS A 3 -25.95 4.92 18.55
C LYS A 3 -25.72 3.40 18.42
N LEU A 4 -25.89 2.88 17.21
CA LEU A 4 -25.66 1.47 16.92
C LEU A 4 -24.17 1.12 16.97
N ALA A 5 -23.31 2.02 16.48
CA ALA A 5 -21.86 1.86 16.58
C ALA A 5 -21.42 1.81 18.06
N TYR A 6 -21.91 2.69 18.93
CA TYR A 6 -21.57 2.65 20.37
C TYR A 6 -21.99 1.36 21.07
N LEU A 7 -23.10 0.75 20.64
CA LEU A 7 -23.59 -0.51 21.21
C LEU A 7 -22.77 -1.71 20.71
N LEU A 8 -22.40 -1.72 19.43
CA LEU A 8 -21.75 -2.86 18.78
C LEU A 8 -20.22 -2.82 18.86
N LEU A 9 -19.58 -1.65 18.85
CA LEU A 9 -18.12 -1.52 18.84
C LEU A 9 -17.44 -2.32 19.95
N PRO A 10 -17.87 -2.26 21.23
CA PRO A 10 -17.18 -2.96 22.32
C PRO A 10 -17.13 -4.49 22.13
N VAL A 11 -18.09 -5.04 21.41
CA VAL A 11 -18.14 -6.46 21.06
C VAL A 11 -17.32 -6.72 19.80
N LEU A 12 -17.49 -5.89 18.76
CA LEU A 12 -16.75 -6.02 17.50
C LEU A 12 -15.24 -5.90 17.68
N THR A 13 -14.76 -5.04 18.59
CA THR A 13 -13.32 -4.88 18.88
C THR A 13 -12.70 -6.10 19.56
N LYS A 14 -13.52 -7.03 20.08
CA LYS A 14 -13.05 -8.28 20.69
C LYS A 14 -13.08 -9.45 19.71
N LEU A 15 -13.64 -9.27 18.51
CA LEU A 15 -13.64 -10.31 17.49
C LEU A 15 -12.23 -10.52 16.93
N PRO A 16 -11.91 -11.73 16.45
CA PRO A 16 -10.63 -12.00 15.80
C PRO A 16 -10.42 -11.05 14.62
N PHE A 17 -9.25 -10.42 14.58
CA PHE A 17 -8.87 -9.49 13.51
C PHE A 17 -9.03 -10.12 12.11
N GLY A 18 -8.79 -11.43 12.01
CA GLY A 18 -8.96 -12.22 10.78
C GLY A 18 -10.36 -12.20 10.15
N LEU A 19 -11.39 -11.78 10.89
CA LEU A 19 -12.75 -11.61 10.37
C LEU A 19 -12.93 -10.31 9.59
N LEU A 20 -12.19 -9.26 9.97
CA LEU A 20 -12.22 -7.94 9.34
C LEU A 20 -11.16 -7.84 8.24
N TYR A 21 -10.03 -8.52 8.42
CA TYR A 21 -8.89 -8.42 7.54
C TYR A 21 -8.33 -9.81 7.22
N PRO A 22 -7.99 -10.11 5.95
CA PRO A 22 -7.36 -11.37 5.61
C PRO A 22 -5.97 -11.45 6.24
N THR A 23 -5.71 -12.50 7.04
CA THR A 23 -4.42 -12.73 7.69
C THR A 23 -3.88 -14.13 7.38
N GLY A 24 -2.55 -14.29 7.42
CA GLY A 24 -1.87 -15.57 7.15
C GLY A 24 -1.96 -15.99 5.69
N GLU A 25 -2.05 -17.29 5.45
CA GLU A 25 -2.06 -17.93 4.11
C GLU A 25 -3.16 -17.41 3.18
N LYS A 26 -4.29 -16.93 3.74
CA LYS A 26 -5.38 -16.33 2.97
C LYS A 26 -4.97 -15.06 2.22
N GLN A 27 -3.83 -14.44 2.53
CA GLN A 27 -3.30 -13.30 1.80
C GLN A 27 -2.62 -13.69 0.48
N GLU A 28 -2.24 -14.96 0.33
CA GLU A 28 -1.59 -15.50 -0.88
C GLU A 28 -2.60 -16.03 -1.90
N GLU A 29 -3.82 -16.32 -1.46
CA GLU A 29 -4.91 -16.75 -2.34
C GLU A 29 -5.38 -15.61 -3.24
N TRP A 30 -5.27 -15.83 -4.55
CA TRP A 30 -5.84 -14.94 -5.56
C TRP A 30 -7.33 -15.24 -5.77
N VAL A 31 -8.19 -14.24 -5.57
CA VAL A 31 -9.64 -14.37 -5.64
C VAL A 31 -10.23 -13.29 -6.54
N VAL A 32 -10.51 -13.66 -7.79
CA VAL A 32 -11.25 -12.82 -8.74
C VAL A 32 -12.74 -13.00 -8.48
N ASP A 33 -13.34 -12.03 -7.80
CA ASP A 33 -14.78 -12.02 -7.48
C ASP A 33 -15.49 -10.76 -8.00
N TRP A 34 -16.69 -10.49 -7.49
CA TRP A 34 -17.49 -9.33 -7.83
C TRP A 34 -16.75 -7.98 -7.67
N ARG A 35 -15.73 -7.89 -6.79
CA ARG A 35 -14.91 -6.70 -6.59
C ARG A 35 -14.10 -6.33 -7.84
N SER A 36 -13.80 -7.29 -8.71
CA SER A 36 -13.08 -7.07 -9.97
C SER A 36 -13.74 -6.02 -10.87
N ARG A 37 -15.06 -5.82 -10.73
CA ARG A 37 -15.77 -4.75 -11.45
C ARG A 37 -15.25 -3.35 -11.13
N TYR A 38 -14.77 -3.13 -9.90
CA TYR A 38 -14.24 -1.84 -9.47
C TYR A 38 -12.86 -1.57 -10.05
N TYR A 39 -12.01 -2.61 -10.13
CA TYR A 39 -10.71 -2.52 -10.81
C TYR A 39 -10.90 -2.20 -12.29
N ARG A 40 -11.86 -2.86 -12.96
CA ARG A 40 -12.17 -2.59 -14.38
C ARG A 40 -12.63 -1.16 -14.61
N PHE A 41 -13.50 -0.64 -13.75
CA PHE A 41 -14.02 0.71 -13.83
C PHE A 41 -12.96 1.79 -13.58
N ALA A 42 -12.08 1.62 -12.59
CA ALA A 42 -11.21 2.68 -12.12
C ALA A 42 -9.94 2.86 -12.96
N ASP A 43 -9.52 4.11 -13.20
CA ASP A 43 -8.21 4.45 -13.78
C ASP A 43 -7.08 4.40 -12.74
N LEU A 44 -7.42 4.69 -11.47
CA LEU A 44 -6.54 4.63 -10.31
C LEU A 44 -7.16 3.71 -9.26
N VAL A 45 -6.42 2.69 -8.83
CA VAL A 45 -6.80 1.81 -7.73
C VAL A 45 -5.90 2.10 -6.53
N ALA A 46 -6.48 2.41 -5.38
CA ALA A 46 -5.75 2.73 -4.16
C ALA A 46 -6.16 1.82 -3.01
N GLY A 47 -5.18 1.36 -2.22
CA GLY A 47 -5.46 0.52 -1.07
C GLY A 47 -4.22 -0.19 -0.51
N ASP A 48 -4.44 -1.08 0.44
CA ASP A 48 -3.39 -1.96 0.96
C ASP A 48 -2.96 -3.00 -0.09
N TRP A 49 -1.65 -3.22 -0.21
CA TRP A 49 -1.09 -4.10 -1.23
C TRP A 49 -1.68 -5.51 -1.20
N HIS A 50 -1.76 -6.16 -0.03
CA HIS A 50 -2.24 -7.52 0.07
C HIS A 50 -3.72 -7.62 -0.33
N TYR A 51 -4.53 -6.62 0.06
CA TYR A 51 -5.93 -6.58 -0.31
C TYR A 51 -6.13 -6.32 -1.81
N LEU A 52 -5.32 -5.42 -2.38
CA LEU A 52 -5.34 -5.16 -3.81
C LEU A 52 -4.94 -6.40 -4.60
N LYS A 53 -3.76 -6.96 -4.32
CA LYS A 53 -3.20 -8.14 -4.99
C LYS A 53 -4.17 -9.31 -4.98
N ARG A 54 -4.83 -9.56 -3.84
CA ARG A 54 -5.81 -10.64 -3.67
C ARG A 54 -6.98 -10.55 -4.65
N HIS A 55 -7.52 -9.35 -4.89
CA HIS A 55 -8.74 -9.14 -5.69
C HIS A 55 -8.48 -8.54 -7.08
N MET A 56 -7.21 -8.36 -7.45
CA MET A 56 -6.82 -7.74 -8.71
C MET A 56 -7.12 -8.67 -9.90
N PRO A 57 -7.82 -8.22 -10.95
CA PRO A 57 -7.98 -9.00 -12.17
C PRO A 57 -6.64 -9.16 -12.93
N GLU A 58 -6.59 -10.06 -13.90
CA GLU A 58 -5.41 -10.23 -14.77
C GLU A 58 -5.15 -9.02 -15.67
N ASP A 59 -6.20 -8.33 -16.12
CA ASP A 59 -6.08 -7.16 -16.97
C ASP A 59 -6.14 -5.87 -16.15
N MET A 60 -4.99 -5.24 -16.00
CA MET A 60 -4.80 -3.93 -15.36
C MET A 60 -4.26 -2.90 -16.36
N ARG A 61 -4.39 -3.16 -17.66
CA ARG A 61 -3.78 -2.33 -18.72
C ARG A 61 -4.12 -0.85 -18.57
N GLY A 62 -3.08 -0.02 -18.59
CA GLY A 62 -3.19 1.44 -18.53
C GLY A 62 -3.50 2.02 -17.15
N LYS A 63 -3.79 1.18 -16.14
CA LYS A 63 -4.24 1.63 -14.81
C LYS A 63 -3.06 1.99 -13.90
N SER A 64 -3.32 2.91 -12.98
CA SER A 64 -2.38 3.26 -11.91
C SER A 64 -2.76 2.55 -10.61
N VAL A 65 -1.76 2.11 -9.86
CA VAL A 65 -1.92 1.47 -8.55
C VAL A 65 -1.22 2.31 -7.48
N LEU A 66 -1.95 2.80 -6.49
CA LEU A 66 -1.42 3.52 -5.32
C LEU A 66 -1.50 2.61 -4.10
N THR A 67 -0.36 2.32 -3.47
CA THR A 67 -0.29 1.39 -2.35
C THR A 67 0.82 1.73 -1.36
N ASN A 68 0.98 0.93 -0.32
CA ASN A 68 1.99 1.07 0.72
C ASN A 68 3.31 0.33 0.39
N THR A 69 3.43 -0.92 0.83
CA THR A 69 4.63 -1.74 0.86
C THR A 69 4.60 -2.70 -0.32
N THR A 70 5.65 -2.69 -1.15
CA THR A 70 5.77 -3.58 -2.30
C THR A 70 7.22 -4.02 -2.47
N THR A 71 7.41 -5.25 -2.95
CA THR A 71 8.72 -5.83 -3.30
C THR A 71 8.98 -5.75 -4.81
N GLU A 72 10.08 -6.34 -5.28
CA GLU A 72 10.37 -6.45 -6.72
C GLU A 72 9.47 -7.47 -7.42
N GLU A 73 9.11 -8.56 -6.74
CA GLU A 73 8.14 -9.54 -7.24
C GLU A 73 6.77 -8.89 -7.46
N ASP A 74 6.38 -7.96 -6.59
CA ASP A 74 5.14 -7.20 -6.72
C ASP A 74 5.16 -6.24 -7.93
N VAL A 75 6.33 -5.65 -8.22
CA VAL A 75 6.54 -4.85 -9.43
C VAL A 75 6.41 -5.72 -10.68
N ALA A 76 7.06 -6.89 -10.69
CA ALA A 76 6.95 -7.85 -11.78
C ALA A 76 5.51 -8.34 -11.97
N PHE A 77 4.80 -8.61 -10.87
CA PHE A 77 3.38 -9.01 -10.87
C PHE A 77 2.48 -7.96 -11.52
N LEU A 78 2.71 -6.67 -11.25
CA LEU A 78 1.96 -5.56 -11.84
C LEU A 78 2.30 -5.34 -13.31
N ARG A 79 3.59 -5.43 -13.67
CA ARG A 79 4.05 -5.38 -15.07
C ARG A 79 3.38 -6.47 -15.92
N ALA A 80 3.34 -7.70 -15.42
CA ALA A 80 2.71 -8.83 -16.12
C ALA A 80 1.21 -8.61 -16.39
N ARG A 81 0.53 -7.77 -15.60
CA ARG A 81 -0.89 -7.41 -15.75
C ARG A 81 -1.12 -6.14 -16.58
N GLY A 82 -0.03 -5.51 -17.06
CA GLY A 82 -0.08 -4.30 -17.87
C GLY A 82 -0.42 -3.02 -17.09
N ALA A 83 -0.33 -3.02 -15.75
CA ALA A 83 -0.49 -1.78 -14.99
C ALA A 83 0.54 -0.75 -15.47
N ARG A 84 0.13 0.51 -15.58
CA ARG A 84 0.96 1.60 -16.11
C ARG A 84 1.85 2.23 -15.06
N TYR A 85 1.27 2.58 -13.92
CA TYR A 85 2.01 3.20 -12.82
C TYR A 85 1.85 2.42 -11.53
N LEU A 86 2.95 2.25 -10.80
CA LEU A 86 2.93 1.89 -9.38
C LEU A 86 3.38 3.11 -8.57
N ILE A 87 2.54 3.56 -7.66
CA ILE A 87 2.80 4.66 -6.75
C ILE A 87 2.85 4.09 -5.33
N THR A 88 3.96 4.29 -4.62
CA THR A 88 4.07 3.91 -3.21
C THR A 88 4.08 5.14 -2.33
N THR A 89 3.37 5.10 -1.19
CA THR A 89 3.25 6.26 -0.27
C THR A 89 4.59 6.71 0.32
N THR A 90 5.61 5.85 0.27
CA THR A 90 6.97 6.08 0.73
C THR A 90 7.98 5.81 -0.40
N PRO A 91 9.22 6.33 -0.29
CA PRO A 91 10.30 6.00 -1.22
C PRO A 91 10.60 4.49 -1.23
N ARG A 92 11.19 3.99 -2.34
CA ARG A 92 11.78 2.65 -2.36
C ARG A 92 13.22 2.71 -1.89
N LEU A 93 13.57 1.83 -0.95
CA LEU A 93 14.91 1.64 -0.43
C LEU A 93 15.35 0.21 -0.77
N SER A 94 16.46 0.06 -1.48
CA SER A 94 17.00 -1.24 -1.92
C SER A 94 15.94 -2.15 -2.56
N GLY A 95 15.21 -1.63 -3.54
CA GLY A 95 14.19 -2.40 -4.30
C GLY A 95 12.82 -2.52 -3.63
N ARG A 96 12.65 -2.10 -2.37
CA ARG A 96 11.39 -2.26 -1.60
C ARG A 96 10.83 -0.93 -1.08
N SER A 97 9.51 -0.75 -1.10
CA SER A 97 8.86 0.32 -0.32
C SER A 97 8.47 -0.18 1.07
N PHE A 98 8.55 0.69 2.07
CA PHE A 98 8.22 0.39 3.47
C PHE A 98 6.98 1.14 3.92
N GLY A 99 6.19 0.55 4.82
CA GLY A 99 5.02 1.22 5.37
C GLY A 99 5.38 2.52 6.09
N THR A 100 4.45 3.47 6.12
CA THR A 100 4.64 4.77 6.80
C THR A 100 5.04 4.59 8.25
N ASN A 101 4.46 3.61 8.96
CA ASN A 101 4.81 3.25 10.33
C ASN A 101 6.31 2.89 10.50
N VAL A 102 6.91 2.20 9.54
CA VAL A 102 8.34 1.85 9.57
C VAL A 102 9.19 3.10 9.35
N MET A 103 8.79 3.95 8.42
CA MET A 103 9.47 5.22 8.16
C MET A 103 9.40 6.16 9.38
N GLU A 104 8.24 6.25 10.04
CA GLU A 104 8.06 7.02 11.27
C GLU A 104 8.90 6.46 12.41
N ALA A 105 8.89 5.14 12.61
CA ALA A 105 9.70 4.48 13.64
C ALA A 105 11.19 4.72 13.43
N LEU A 106 11.67 4.72 12.17
CA LEU A 106 13.05 5.07 11.84
C LEU A 106 13.37 6.51 12.25
N LEU A 107 12.49 7.47 11.94
CA LEU A 107 12.70 8.87 12.31
C LEU A 107 12.72 9.06 13.84
N VAL A 108 11.82 8.40 14.56
CA VAL A 108 11.77 8.41 16.03
C VAL A 108 13.06 7.82 16.62
N ALA A 109 13.50 6.66 16.11
CA ALA A 109 14.72 6.01 16.57
C ALA A 109 15.97 6.88 16.34
N LEU A 110 16.08 7.52 15.17
CA LEU A 110 17.18 8.43 14.84
C LEU A 110 17.15 9.73 15.67
N ALA A 111 15.96 10.24 15.96
CA ALA A 111 15.80 11.44 16.78
C ALA A 111 16.07 11.19 18.28
N GLY A 112 15.97 9.93 18.73
CA GLY A 112 16.15 9.55 20.14
C GLY A 112 15.04 10.08 21.06
N ARG A 113 13.91 10.51 20.49
CA ARG A 113 12.75 11.05 21.20
C ARG A 113 11.48 10.88 20.39
N GLU A 114 10.33 11.01 21.05
CA GLU A 114 9.05 11.13 20.38
C GLU A 114 9.01 12.39 19.49
N LEU A 115 8.35 12.26 18.33
CA LEU A 115 8.25 13.30 17.33
C LEU A 115 6.82 13.81 17.22
N GLY A 116 6.66 15.13 17.15
CA GLY A 116 5.39 15.77 16.83
C GLY A 116 5.19 15.94 15.33
N GLU A 117 3.99 16.36 14.92
CA GLU A 117 3.65 16.61 13.51
C GLU A 117 4.66 17.52 12.80
N ALA A 118 5.04 18.64 13.44
CA ALA A 118 6.01 19.59 12.88
C ALA A 118 7.40 18.98 12.68
N ASP A 119 7.82 18.04 13.55
CA ASP A 119 9.09 17.34 13.38
C ASP A 119 9.04 16.43 12.15
N TYR A 120 7.95 15.67 11.97
CA TYR A 120 7.76 14.80 10.83
C TYR A 120 7.76 15.59 9.51
N LEU A 121 6.98 16.67 9.43
CA LEU A 121 6.95 17.51 8.23
C LEU A 121 8.33 18.06 7.88
N ARG A 122 9.09 18.51 8.89
CA ARG A 122 10.46 18.98 8.72
C ARG A 122 11.39 17.87 8.22
N TYR A 123 11.31 16.66 8.78
CA TYR A 123 12.17 15.55 8.35
C TYR A 123 11.81 15.03 6.96
N ILE A 124 10.52 14.99 6.62
CA ILE A 124 10.03 14.65 5.27
C ILE A 124 10.65 15.60 4.25
N ASP A 125 10.63 16.90 4.51
CA ASP A 125 11.20 17.92 3.63
C ASP A 125 12.74 17.81 3.57
N LEU A 126 13.41 17.76 4.73
CA LEU A 126 14.86 17.68 4.86
C LEU A 126 15.46 16.47 4.12
N LEU A 127 14.82 15.31 4.26
CA LEU A 127 15.28 14.05 3.65
C LEU A 127 14.74 13.87 2.23
N GLY A 128 13.89 14.79 1.75
CA GLY A 128 13.24 14.69 0.45
C GLY A 128 12.39 13.42 0.31
N LEU A 129 11.76 12.96 1.40
CA LEU A 129 10.91 11.77 1.38
C LEU A 129 9.70 12.06 0.49
N LYS A 130 9.66 11.41 -0.67
CA LYS A 130 8.57 11.55 -1.64
C LYS A 130 7.96 10.19 -1.94
N PRO A 131 6.67 10.15 -2.30
CA PRO A 131 6.10 8.96 -2.92
C PRO A 131 6.96 8.53 -4.11
N GLN A 132 7.19 7.23 -4.26
CA GLN A 132 7.80 6.72 -5.48
C GLN A 132 6.71 6.63 -6.55
N VAL A 133 6.99 7.10 -7.76
CA VAL A 133 6.17 6.84 -8.94
C VAL A 133 7.02 6.03 -9.92
N LEU A 134 6.64 4.77 -10.15
CA LEU A 134 7.26 3.89 -11.13
C LEU A 134 6.38 3.80 -12.36
N ASP A 135 6.93 4.20 -13.51
CA ASP A 135 6.39 3.89 -14.83
C ASP A 135 6.76 2.43 -15.14
N LEU A 136 5.75 1.56 -15.18
CA LEU A 136 5.92 0.12 -15.35
C LEU A 136 6.02 -0.29 -16.82
N GLU A 137 5.63 0.60 -17.75
CA GLU A 137 5.74 0.37 -19.20
C GLU A 137 7.15 0.65 -19.71
N LYS A 138 7.94 1.45 -18.99
CA LYS A 138 9.32 1.76 -19.34
C LYS A 138 10.29 0.81 -18.65
N PRO A 139 11.41 0.44 -19.32
CA PRO A 139 12.56 -0.14 -18.64
C PRO A 139 13.00 0.80 -17.51
N GLN A 140 13.33 0.24 -16.35
CA GLN A 140 13.88 1.05 -15.25
C GLN A 140 15.24 1.60 -15.69
N GLU A 141 15.36 2.92 -15.84
CA GLU A 141 16.66 3.57 -15.81
C GLU A 141 17.22 3.41 -14.39
N GLU A 142 18.27 2.60 -14.25
CA GLU A 142 19.10 2.59 -13.04
C GLU A 142 19.65 4.00 -12.83
N ARG A 143 19.01 4.76 -11.95
CA ARG A 143 19.63 5.97 -11.41
C ARG A 143 20.65 5.51 -10.37
N ALA A 144 21.92 5.51 -10.79
CA ALA A 144 23.10 5.37 -9.95
C ALA A 144 23.15 6.43 -8.83
#